data_AF-A0A966YFE1-F1
#
_entry.id   AF-A0A966YFE1-F1
#
_cell.length_a   1.000
_cell.length_b   1.000
_cell.length_c   1.000
_cell.angle_alpha   90.00
_cell.angle_beta   90.00
_cell.angle_gamma   90.00
#
_symmetry.space_group_name_H-M   'P 1'
#
loop_
_entity.id
_entity.type
_entity.pdbx_description
1 polymer ?
#
loop_
_entity_poly.entity_id
_entity_poly.type
_entity_poly.pdbx_seq_one_letter_code
_entity_poly.pdbx_strand_id
1 'polypeptide(L)'
;LYAEGQRRYVESLSPYARQFVGQVPKPVFERIEGLAPAVAIEQRSTGSTPRSTVGTLTEMYDFFRVLAARLGVMHCPDCSVPLGVQTVDESVDRILSVPEGSRLLLLAPVELKVGQTPESFLAGLKAAGFVRLRIDGTTYRIDQNPPLNRKRKNRLEIVIDRITAKPSERSRIAQSVEAAFEAGSGTMLVARAVDDGHGNPLAEADWPVEVHSRFLACPACGQGFRPLEPREFSFNSPLGWCEVCDGLGTRTGVEHQALVRDASLSLFEGALELWPDLSQPLSRAMLEALCTATGLPGDVPLNELSGLQQRVLFEGTGERWIPVPRLTASDGAGSRLPAKTPPASKPEAQAEGAHALKPEAQAEGAHASKPEAQAEGNR
;
A
#
# COMPACT_ATOMS: atom_id res chain seq x y z
N LEU A 1 -11.37 37.11 21.57
CA LEU A 1 -11.08 37.26 20.12
C LEU A 1 -11.24 35.94 19.38
N TYR A 2 -10.43 34.90 19.66
CA TYR A 2 -10.54 33.58 19.00
C TYR A 2 -11.94 32.97 19.03
N ALA A 3 -12.57 32.90 20.21
CA ALA A 3 -13.92 32.34 20.35
C ALA A 3 -15.00 33.12 19.54
N GLU A 4 -14.84 34.43 19.37
CA GLU A 4 -15.72 35.23 18.52
C GLU A 4 -15.43 35.02 17.02
N GLY A 5 -14.16 34.84 16.66
CA GLY A 5 -13.75 34.46 15.30
C GLY A 5 -14.28 33.08 14.90
N GLN A 6 -14.18 32.10 15.79
CA GLN A 6 -14.72 30.75 15.59
C GLN A 6 -16.24 30.78 15.44
N ARG A 7 -16.96 31.55 16.28
CA ARG A 7 -18.41 31.74 16.17
C ARG A 7 -18.81 32.32 14.80
N ARG A 8 -18.17 33.41 14.38
CA ARG A 8 -18.42 34.05 13.07
C ARG A 8 -18.13 33.11 11.89
N TYR A 9 -17.08 32.30 11.99
CA TYR A 9 -16.78 31.27 10.98
C TYR A 9 -17.91 30.24 10.89
N VAL A 10 -18.36 29.69 12.03
CA VAL A 10 -19.47 28.72 12.06
C VAL A 10 -20.77 29.33 11.52
N GLU A 11 -21.03 30.62 11.78
CA GLU A 11 -22.18 31.34 11.26
C GLU A 11 -22.14 31.55 9.73
N SER A 12 -20.94 31.63 9.15
CA SER A 12 -20.75 31.69 7.69
C SER A 12 -20.97 30.36 6.97
N LEU A 13 -20.97 29.23 7.71
CA LEU A 13 -21.24 27.91 7.14
C LEU A 13 -22.71 27.76 6.73
N SER A 14 -22.98 26.84 5.81
CA SER A 14 -24.33 26.52 5.37
C SER A 14 -25.20 26.05 6.55
N PRO A 15 -26.54 26.27 6.51
CA PRO A 15 -27.44 25.81 7.57
C PRO A 15 -27.31 24.32 7.89
N TYR A 16 -26.99 23.49 6.89
CA TYR A 16 -26.72 22.06 7.04
C TYR A 16 -25.40 21.78 7.78
N ALA A 17 -24.31 22.44 7.40
CA ALA A 17 -23.01 22.25 8.04
C ALA A 17 -23.02 22.66 9.53
N ARG A 18 -23.82 23.68 9.89
CA ARG A 18 -23.99 24.12 11.29
C ARG A 18 -24.60 23.05 12.20
N GLN A 19 -25.32 22.06 11.67
CA GLN A 19 -25.89 20.97 12.46
C GLN A 19 -24.81 20.04 13.05
N PHE A 20 -23.62 20.01 12.45
CA PHE A 20 -22.51 19.14 12.86
C PHE A 20 -21.43 19.85 13.67
N VAL A 21 -21.49 21.17 13.80
CA VAL A 21 -20.54 21.96 14.58
C VAL A 21 -21.22 22.40 15.87
N GLY A 22 -20.67 21.97 17.01
CA GLY A 22 -21.21 22.32 18.33
C GLY A 22 -21.32 23.84 18.52
N GLN A 23 -22.39 24.28 19.20
CA GLN A 23 -22.57 25.70 19.51
C GLN A 23 -21.44 26.18 20.43
N VAL A 24 -20.60 27.07 19.93
CA VAL A 24 -19.53 27.69 20.72
C VAL A 24 -20.18 28.74 21.63
N PRO A 25 -19.93 28.72 22.95
CA PRO A 25 -20.51 29.71 23.86
C PRO A 25 -20.09 31.13 23.46
N LYS A 26 -21.04 32.07 23.54
CA LYS A 26 -20.78 33.48 23.22
C LYS A 26 -19.74 34.04 24.19
N PRO A 27 -18.66 34.70 23.72
CA PRO A 27 -17.66 35.23 24.63
C PRO A 27 -18.20 36.44 25.40
N VAL A 28 -17.67 36.67 26.60
CA VAL A 28 -18.15 37.72 27.53
C VAL A 28 -17.63 39.10 27.07
N PHE A 29 -18.36 39.76 26.18
CA PHE A 29 -18.14 41.17 25.79
C PHE A 29 -19.46 41.78 25.24
N GLU A 30 -19.59 43.10 25.31
CA GLU A 30 -20.81 43.81 24.90
C GLU A 30 -20.86 44.10 23.38
N ARG A 31 -19.78 44.62 22.81
CA ARG A 31 -19.67 44.93 21.37
C ARG A 31 -18.23 44.83 20.89
N ILE A 32 -18.05 44.28 19.69
CA ILE A 32 -16.76 44.26 18.99
C ILE A 32 -16.98 44.53 17.50
N GLU A 33 -16.28 45.53 16.98
CA GLU A 33 -16.36 45.97 15.60
C GLU A 33 -15.00 45.84 14.90
N GLY A 34 -15.02 45.70 13.58
CA GLY A 34 -13.78 45.57 12.80
C GLY A 34 -13.04 44.23 12.97
N LEU A 35 -13.68 43.19 13.53
CA LEU A 35 -13.02 41.89 13.69
C LEU A 35 -12.87 41.18 12.33
N ALA A 36 -11.63 41.06 11.85
CA ALA A 36 -11.26 40.23 10.72
C ALA A 36 -11.41 38.72 11.05
N PRO A 37 -11.46 37.83 10.04
CA PRO A 37 -11.37 36.39 10.27
C PRO A 37 -10.15 36.06 11.12
N ALA A 38 -10.36 35.41 12.27
CA ALA A 38 -9.30 35.11 13.23
C ALA A 38 -8.81 33.67 13.08
N VAL A 39 -7.49 33.49 12.99
CA VAL A 39 -6.81 32.19 13.07
C VAL A 39 -6.03 32.17 14.39
N ALA A 40 -6.24 31.16 15.22
CA ALA A 40 -5.38 30.92 16.39
C ALA A 40 -4.31 29.91 16.04
N ILE A 41 -3.07 30.21 16.43
CA ILE A 41 -1.94 29.30 16.35
C ILE A 41 -1.56 29.00 17.80
N GLU A 42 -1.81 27.77 18.22
CA GLU A 42 -1.54 27.29 19.57
C GLU A 42 -0.89 25.90 19.48
N GLN A 43 -0.02 25.58 20.44
CA GLN A 43 0.55 24.25 20.55
C GLN A 43 -0.47 23.32 21.23
N ARG A 44 -1.44 22.82 20.46
CA ARG A 44 -2.29 21.71 20.91
C ARG A 44 -1.67 20.40 20.46
N SER A 45 -1.56 19.45 21.38
CA SER A 45 -1.31 18.05 21.04
C SER A 45 -2.52 17.50 20.29
N THR A 46 -2.52 17.65 18.98
CA THR A 46 -3.47 16.93 18.13
C THR A 46 -3.16 15.44 18.25
N GLY A 47 -4.20 14.60 18.33
CA GLY A 47 -4.01 13.16 18.33
C GLY A 47 -3.20 12.74 17.11
N SER A 48 -2.18 11.89 17.30
CA SER A 48 -1.37 11.39 16.20
C SER A 48 -2.18 10.37 15.41
N THR A 49 -2.53 10.68 14.15
CA THR A 49 -2.93 9.61 13.23
C THR A 49 -1.66 9.02 12.60
N PRO A 50 -1.56 7.69 12.50
CA PRO A 50 -0.31 7.03 12.07
C PRO A 50 0.09 7.35 10.63
N ARG A 51 -0.84 7.90 9.83
CA ARG A 51 -0.58 8.36 8.46
C ARG A 51 -0.42 9.88 8.31
N SER A 52 -0.49 10.64 9.40
CA SER A 52 -0.15 12.07 9.35
C SER A 52 1.35 12.25 9.51
N THR A 53 1.96 12.89 8.52
CA THR A 53 3.36 13.27 8.52
C THR A 53 3.51 14.79 8.49
N VAL A 54 4.72 15.29 8.71
CA VAL A 54 5.02 16.73 8.51
C VAL A 54 4.66 17.17 7.09
N GLY A 55 4.92 16.32 6.09
CA GLY A 55 4.62 16.61 4.68
C GLY A 55 3.14 16.73 4.38
N THR A 56 2.27 15.95 5.04
CA THR A 56 0.81 16.07 4.90
C THR A 56 0.27 17.27 5.68
N LEU A 57 0.82 17.57 6.85
CA LEU A 57 0.40 18.71 7.68
C LEU A 57 0.74 20.06 7.03
N THR A 58 1.86 20.14 6.34
CA THR A 58 2.33 21.35 5.65
C THR A 58 1.88 21.42 4.19
N GLU A 59 1.12 20.43 3.72
CA GLU A 59 0.73 20.24 2.31
C GLU A 59 1.91 20.09 1.32
N MET A 60 3.15 20.12 1.78
CA MET A 60 4.35 19.93 0.93
C MET A 60 4.30 18.61 0.17
N TYR A 61 3.77 17.55 0.80
CA TYR A 61 3.63 16.27 0.14
C TYR A 61 2.59 16.29 -0.99
N ASP A 62 1.55 17.12 -0.89
CA ASP A 62 0.56 17.25 -1.95
C ASP A 62 1.13 17.93 -3.19
N PHE A 63 1.99 18.94 -3.00
CA PHE A 63 2.78 19.52 -4.10
C PHE A 63 3.76 18.50 -4.69
N PHE A 64 4.46 17.75 -3.84
CA PHE A 64 5.38 16.70 -4.29
C PHE A 64 4.68 15.66 -5.17
N ARG A 65 3.48 15.22 -4.78
CA ARG A 65 2.69 14.25 -5.56
C ARG A 65 2.34 14.77 -6.95
N VAL A 66 2.00 16.06 -7.07
CA VAL A 66 1.76 16.69 -8.37
C VAL A 66 3.05 16.78 -9.17
N LEU A 67 4.15 17.18 -8.54
CA LEU A 67 5.46 17.28 -9.18
C LEU A 67 5.91 15.92 -9.73
N ALA A 68 5.85 14.86 -8.92
CA ALA A 68 6.23 13.51 -9.28
C ALA A 68 5.37 12.96 -10.43
N ALA A 69 4.06 13.19 -10.39
CA ALA A 69 3.14 12.75 -11.46
C ALA A 69 3.35 13.48 -12.79
N ARG A 70 3.81 14.75 -12.76
CA ARG A 70 3.93 15.59 -13.96
C ARG A 70 5.31 15.64 -14.56
N LEU A 71 6.36 15.61 -13.74
CA LEU A 71 7.75 15.76 -14.16
C LEU A 71 8.61 14.53 -13.85
N GLY A 72 8.08 13.55 -13.11
CA GLY A 72 8.81 12.34 -12.78
C GLY A 72 9.05 11.48 -14.03
N VAL A 73 10.30 11.01 -14.18
CA VAL A 73 10.64 10.01 -15.20
C VAL A 73 10.26 8.63 -14.66
N MET A 74 9.29 8.00 -15.30
CA MET A 74 8.86 6.65 -14.93
C MET A 74 9.93 5.62 -15.32
N HIS A 75 10.13 4.63 -14.46
CA HIS A 75 11.03 3.52 -14.69
C HIS A 75 10.25 2.20 -14.65
N CYS A 76 10.69 1.22 -15.42
CA CYS A 76 10.15 -0.13 -15.34
C CYS A 76 10.56 -0.77 -14.00
N PRO A 77 9.62 -1.31 -13.20
CA PRO A 77 9.95 -1.93 -11.91
C PRO A 77 10.84 -3.17 -12.05
N ASP A 78 10.66 -3.95 -13.12
CA ASP A 78 11.41 -5.19 -13.33
C ASP A 78 12.80 -4.93 -13.96
N CYS A 79 12.88 -3.97 -14.87
CA CYS A 79 14.10 -3.71 -15.65
C CYS A 79 14.91 -2.51 -15.13
N SER A 80 14.33 -1.66 -14.29
CA SER A 80 14.94 -0.41 -13.77
C SER A 80 15.44 0.57 -14.84
N VAL A 81 14.90 0.49 -16.06
CA VAL A 81 15.20 1.41 -17.17
C VAL A 81 14.10 2.47 -17.32
N PRO A 82 14.45 3.70 -17.77
CA PRO A 82 13.45 4.72 -18.03
C PRO A 82 12.49 4.27 -19.13
N LEU A 83 11.21 4.57 -18.95
CA LEU A 83 10.19 4.31 -19.96
C LEU A 83 10.37 5.26 -21.15
N GLY A 84 10.12 4.75 -22.35
CA GLY A 84 10.27 5.46 -23.60
C GLY A 84 9.10 5.27 -24.55
N VAL A 85 9.33 5.64 -25.80
CA VAL A 85 8.36 5.53 -26.89
C VAL A 85 8.43 4.12 -27.48
N GLN A 86 7.28 3.55 -27.81
CA GLN A 86 7.16 2.29 -28.54
C GLN A 86 6.45 2.52 -29.87
N THR A 87 6.95 1.86 -30.90
CA THR A 87 6.37 1.89 -32.25
C THR A 87 5.16 0.95 -32.36
N VAL A 88 4.35 1.17 -33.40
CA VAL A 88 3.25 0.27 -33.72
C VAL A 88 3.79 -1.13 -34.04
N ASP A 89 4.89 -1.23 -34.79
CA ASP A 89 5.50 -2.51 -35.16
C ASP A 89 5.97 -3.31 -33.95
N GLU A 90 6.64 -2.68 -32.97
CA GLU A 90 7.04 -3.36 -31.73
C GLU A 90 5.84 -3.85 -30.92
N SER A 91 4.74 -3.10 -30.92
CA SER A 91 3.49 -3.52 -30.28
C SER A 91 2.86 -4.70 -30.99
N VAL A 92 2.89 -4.72 -32.33
CA VAL A 92 2.41 -5.82 -33.16
C VAL A 92 3.27 -7.08 -32.97
N ASP A 93 4.59 -6.94 -32.94
CA ASP A 93 5.51 -8.05 -32.67
C ASP A 93 5.25 -8.69 -31.32
N ARG A 94 5.03 -7.85 -30.29
CA ARG A 94 4.67 -8.34 -28.96
C ARG A 94 3.32 -9.05 -28.97
N ILE A 95 2.30 -8.51 -29.64
CA ILE A 95 1.00 -9.18 -29.77
C ILE A 95 1.13 -10.53 -30.50
N LEU A 96 2.02 -10.62 -31.49
CA LEU A 96 2.28 -11.85 -32.24
C LEU A 96 3.18 -12.84 -31.50
N SER A 97 3.82 -12.44 -30.39
CA SER A 97 4.65 -13.32 -29.55
C SER A 97 3.83 -14.28 -28.68
N VAL A 98 2.53 -14.03 -28.52
CA VAL A 98 1.62 -14.94 -27.82
C VAL A 98 1.38 -16.21 -28.66
N PRO A 99 0.95 -17.34 -28.05
CA PRO A 99 0.70 -18.58 -28.79
C PRO A 99 -0.24 -18.36 -29.99
N GLU A 100 0.14 -18.90 -31.16
CA GLU A 100 -0.65 -18.78 -32.38
C GLU A 100 -2.07 -19.32 -32.18
N GLY A 101 -3.06 -18.60 -32.70
CA GLY A 101 -4.48 -18.96 -32.51
C GLY A 101 -5.11 -18.36 -31.25
N SER A 102 -4.34 -17.67 -30.39
CA SER A 102 -4.90 -16.95 -29.24
C SER A 102 -5.91 -15.90 -29.67
N ARG A 103 -7.07 -15.85 -29.00
CA ARG A 103 -8.10 -14.83 -29.25
C ARG A 103 -7.82 -13.62 -28.37
N LEU A 104 -7.77 -12.45 -28.98
CA LEU A 104 -7.43 -11.19 -28.32
C LEU A 104 -8.51 -10.14 -28.57
N LEU A 105 -8.78 -9.32 -27.56
CA LEU A 105 -9.51 -8.07 -27.70
C LEU A 105 -8.52 -6.92 -27.65
N LEU A 106 -8.53 -6.09 -28.69
CA LEU A 106 -7.82 -4.82 -28.67
C LEU A 106 -8.78 -3.76 -28.15
N LEU A 107 -8.37 -3.12 -27.06
CA LEU A 107 -9.22 -2.24 -26.29
C LEU A 107 -8.56 -0.87 -26.16
N ALA A 108 -9.37 0.18 -26.22
CA ALA A 108 -8.95 1.55 -25.91
C ALA A 108 -9.53 1.96 -24.55
N PRO A 109 -8.71 2.24 -23.52
CA PRO A 109 -9.19 2.69 -22.22
C PRO A 109 -9.78 4.10 -22.34
N VAL A 110 -10.95 4.31 -21.74
CA VAL A 110 -11.63 5.61 -21.70
C VAL A 110 -12.16 5.90 -20.31
N GLU A 111 -12.31 7.18 -19.99
CA GLU A 111 -12.87 7.61 -18.72
C GLU A 111 -14.09 8.51 -18.93
N LEU A 112 -15.06 8.39 -18.00
CA LEU A 112 -16.20 9.29 -17.95
C LEU A 112 -15.74 10.64 -17.37
N LYS A 113 -15.95 11.72 -18.12
CA LYS A 113 -15.57 13.07 -17.65
C LYS A 113 -16.43 13.48 -16.45
N VAL A 114 -15.84 14.25 -15.54
CA VAL A 114 -16.56 14.77 -14.36
C VAL A 114 -17.77 15.60 -14.82
N GLY A 115 -18.95 15.24 -14.33
CA GLY A 115 -20.22 15.90 -14.67
C GLY A 115 -20.90 15.38 -15.94
N GLN A 116 -20.24 14.53 -16.75
CA GLN A 116 -20.85 13.89 -17.91
C GLN A 116 -21.86 12.81 -17.48
N THR A 117 -23.03 12.78 -18.12
CA THR A 117 -24.00 11.71 -17.84
C THR A 117 -23.63 10.45 -18.64
N PRO A 118 -23.91 9.23 -18.10
CA PRO A 118 -23.66 7.99 -18.83
C PRO A 118 -24.30 7.95 -20.22
N GLU A 119 -25.50 8.53 -20.36
CA GLU A 119 -26.25 8.55 -21.62
C GLU A 119 -25.57 9.44 -22.66
N SER A 120 -25.09 10.62 -22.25
CA SER A 120 -24.33 11.52 -23.11
C SER A 120 -23.00 10.90 -23.55
N PHE A 121 -22.34 10.19 -22.65
CA PHE A 121 -21.11 9.46 -22.95
C PHE A 121 -21.33 8.35 -23.98
N LEU A 122 -22.33 7.49 -23.77
CA LEU A 122 -22.68 6.42 -24.70
C LEU A 122 -23.12 6.97 -26.07
N ALA A 123 -23.89 8.05 -26.09
CA ALA A 123 -24.28 8.74 -27.33
C ALA A 123 -23.07 9.27 -28.09
N GLY A 124 -22.08 9.83 -27.39
CA GLY A 124 -20.81 10.27 -27.98
C GLY A 124 -20.02 9.13 -28.60
N LEU A 125 -19.91 7.99 -27.91
CA LEU A 125 -19.25 6.80 -28.46
C LEU A 125 -19.96 6.24 -29.68
N LYS A 126 -21.31 6.24 -29.66
CA LYS A 126 -22.12 5.82 -30.81
C LYS A 126 -21.96 6.75 -32.00
N ALA A 127 -21.93 8.08 -31.77
CA ALA A 127 -21.68 9.07 -32.82
C ALA A 127 -20.27 8.93 -33.43
N ALA A 128 -19.28 8.49 -32.63
CA ALA A 128 -17.94 8.15 -33.10
C ALA A 128 -17.86 6.80 -33.84
N GLY A 129 -18.97 6.05 -33.95
CA GLY A 129 -19.06 4.80 -34.69
C GLY A 129 -18.67 3.54 -33.90
N PHE A 130 -18.45 3.65 -32.59
CA PHE A 130 -18.14 2.48 -31.77
C PHE A 130 -19.40 1.65 -31.50
N VAL A 131 -19.25 0.32 -31.52
CA VAL A 131 -20.37 -0.63 -31.37
C VAL A 131 -20.38 -1.31 -30.01
N ARG A 132 -19.20 -1.50 -29.40
CA ARG A 132 -19.01 -2.31 -28.21
C ARG A 132 -18.18 -1.57 -27.17
N LEU A 133 -18.59 -1.72 -25.91
CA LEU A 133 -17.93 -1.18 -24.73
C LEU A 133 -17.81 -2.29 -23.70
N ARG A 134 -16.60 -2.53 -23.21
CA ARG A 134 -16.32 -3.43 -22.11
C ARG A 134 -16.34 -2.64 -20.82
N ILE A 135 -17.18 -3.07 -19.89
CA ILE A 135 -17.43 -2.43 -18.59
C ILE A 135 -17.07 -3.46 -17.52
N ASP A 136 -16.11 -3.13 -16.67
CA ASP A 136 -15.64 -3.99 -15.58
C ASP A 136 -15.37 -5.44 -16.04
N GLY A 137 -14.77 -5.58 -17.23
CA GLY A 137 -14.40 -6.88 -17.79
C GLY A 137 -15.46 -7.57 -18.67
N THR A 138 -16.70 -7.05 -18.75
CA THR A 138 -17.78 -7.64 -19.57
C THR A 138 -18.10 -6.76 -20.78
N THR A 139 -18.07 -7.34 -21.99
CA THR A 139 -18.42 -6.63 -23.23
C THR A 139 -19.94 -6.47 -23.41
N TYR A 140 -20.38 -5.23 -23.61
CA TYR A 140 -21.74 -4.87 -23.95
C TYR A 140 -21.84 -4.18 -25.31
N ARG A 141 -23.01 -4.23 -25.94
CA ARG A 141 -23.33 -3.39 -27.10
C ARG A 141 -23.77 -2.01 -26.63
N ILE A 142 -23.20 -0.98 -27.22
CA ILE A 142 -23.52 0.42 -26.88
C ILE A 142 -25.01 0.73 -27.13
N ASP A 143 -25.59 0.15 -28.20
CA ASP A 143 -27.00 0.32 -28.55
C ASP A 143 -27.99 -0.26 -27.51
N GLN A 144 -27.55 -1.21 -26.68
CA GLN A 144 -28.39 -1.84 -25.66
C GLN A 144 -28.42 -1.06 -24.34
N ASN A 145 -27.81 0.14 -24.32
CA ASN A 145 -27.71 1.03 -23.19
C ASN A 145 -27.21 0.31 -21.92
N PRO A 146 -25.92 -0.08 -21.90
CA PRO A 146 -25.39 -0.91 -20.82
C PRO A 146 -25.46 -0.24 -19.46
N PRO A 147 -25.56 -1.04 -18.37
CA PRO A 147 -25.69 -0.50 -17.03
C PRO A 147 -24.39 0.18 -16.59
N LEU A 148 -24.40 1.52 -16.57
CA LEU A 148 -23.31 2.33 -16.03
C LEU A 148 -23.71 2.89 -14.66
N ASN A 149 -22.98 2.48 -13.62
CA ASN A 149 -23.23 2.99 -12.28
C ASN A 149 -22.61 4.39 -12.14
N ARG A 150 -23.44 5.41 -11.94
CA ARG A 150 -22.99 6.81 -11.75
C ARG A 150 -22.28 7.06 -10.41
N LYS A 151 -22.48 6.18 -9.41
CA LYS A 151 -21.92 6.32 -8.07
C LYS A 151 -20.57 5.61 -7.90
N ARG A 152 -20.15 4.79 -8.87
CA ARG A 152 -18.89 4.02 -8.82
C ARG A 152 -18.02 4.38 -10.01
N LYS A 153 -16.69 4.33 -9.82
CA LYS A 153 -15.75 4.39 -10.93
C LYS A 153 -15.79 3.03 -11.63
N ASN A 154 -16.30 3.01 -12.86
CA ASN A 154 -16.34 1.81 -13.69
C ASN A 154 -15.10 1.81 -14.60
N ARG A 155 -14.53 0.65 -14.87
CA ARG A 155 -13.50 0.48 -15.89
C ARG A 155 -14.16 0.44 -17.26
N LEU A 156 -13.87 1.41 -18.11
CA LEU A 156 -14.51 1.56 -19.42
C LEU A 156 -13.47 1.39 -20.53
N GLU A 157 -13.72 0.44 -21.42
CA GLU A 157 -12.75 -0.03 -22.40
C GLU A 157 -13.49 -0.19 -23.74
N ILE A 158 -13.22 0.66 -24.73
CA ILE A 158 -13.85 0.54 -26.06
C ILE A 158 -13.26 -0.69 -26.75
N VAL A 159 -14.10 -1.58 -27.27
CA VAL A 159 -13.63 -2.73 -28.05
C VAL A 159 -13.37 -2.29 -29.49
N ILE A 160 -12.10 -2.20 -29.88
CA ILE A 160 -11.67 -1.73 -31.19
C ILE A 160 -11.72 -2.87 -32.21
N ASP A 161 -11.06 -3.99 -31.91
CA ASP A 161 -11.06 -5.17 -32.77
C ASP A 161 -11.00 -6.46 -31.95
N ARG A 162 -11.46 -7.54 -32.57
CA ARG A 162 -11.39 -8.91 -32.07
C ARG A 162 -10.53 -9.69 -33.05
N ILE A 163 -9.31 -9.99 -32.65
CA ILE A 163 -8.31 -10.61 -33.52
C ILE A 163 -7.97 -12.00 -33.02
N THR A 164 -7.36 -12.77 -33.90
CA THR A 164 -6.67 -14.01 -33.55
C THR A 164 -5.20 -13.79 -33.86
N ALA A 165 -4.31 -14.08 -32.92
CA ALA A 165 -2.87 -13.93 -33.11
C ALA A 165 -2.41 -14.92 -34.20
N LYS A 166 -2.20 -14.42 -35.41
CA LYS A 166 -1.69 -15.16 -36.57
C LYS A 166 -0.72 -14.28 -37.35
N PRO A 167 0.47 -14.77 -37.73
CA PRO A 167 1.43 -13.97 -38.49
C PRO A 167 0.87 -13.45 -39.82
N SER A 168 -0.04 -14.19 -40.46
CA SER A 168 -0.70 -13.78 -41.71
C SER A 168 -1.58 -12.53 -41.56
N GLU A 169 -2.07 -12.24 -40.36
CA GLU A 169 -2.95 -11.11 -40.07
C GLU A 169 -2.17 -9.86 -39.64
N ARG A 170 -0.83 -9.85 -39.71
CA ARG A 170 0.03 -8.76 -39.21
C ARG A 170 -0.44 -7.38 -39.64
N SER A 171 -0.75 -7.19 -40.93
CA SER A 171 -1.20 -5.89 -41.46
C SER A 171 -2.53 -5.43 -40.86
N ARG A 172 -3.45 -6.35 -40.59
CA ARG A 172 -4.73 -6.03 -39.94
C ARG A 172 -4.50 -5.68 -38.47
N ILE A 173 -3.66 -6.45 -37.78
CA ILE A 173 -3.31 -6.18 -36.38
C ILE A 173 -2.67 -4.80 -36.26
N ALA A 174 -1.75 -4.43 -37.15
CA ALA A 174 -1.14 -3.10 -37.15
C ALA A 174 -2.17 -1.96 -37.27
N GLN A 175 -3.13 -2.08 -38.19
CA GLN A 175 -4.22 -1.11 -38.33
C GLN A 175 -5.09 -1.02 -37.07
N SER A 176 -5.42 -2.15 -36.47
CA SER A 176 -6.22 -2.20 -35.24
C SER A 176 -5.47 -1.65 -34.03
N VAL A 177 -4.16 -1.86 -33.95
CA VAL A 177 -3.27 -1.28 -32.92
C VAL A 177 -3.22 0.24 -33.05
N GLU A 178 -3.06 0.76 -34.27
CA GLU A 178 -3.02 2.19 -34.51
C GLU A 178 -4.36 2.87 -34.16
N ALA A 179 -5.48 2.28 -34.58
CA ALA A 179 -6.82 2.75 -34.21
C ALA A 179 -7.05 2.70 -32.68
N ALA A 180 -6.53 1.67 -32.00
CA ALA A 180 -6.65 1.56 -30.55
C ALA A 180 -5.81 2.60 -29.80
N PHE A 181 -4.58 2.87 -30.26
CA PHE A 181 -3.78 3.95 -29.71
C PHE A 181 -4.40 5.32 -29.95
N GLU A 182 -5.02 5.56 -31.11
CA GLU A 182 -5.72 6.83 -31.37
C GLU A 182 -6.92 7.01 -30.42
N ALA A 183 -7.77 5.99 -30.30
CA ALA A 183 -8.94 6.03 -29.42
C ALA A 183 -8.56 6.11 -27.93
N GLY A 184 -7.45 5.48 -27.53
CA GLY A 184 -6.98 5.41 -26.15
C GLY A 184 -5.91 6.46 -25.79
N SER A 185 -5.74 7.51 -26.61
CA SER A 185 -4.77 8.60 -26.38
C SER A 185 -3.34 8.11 -26.13
N GLY A 186 -2.88 7.16 -26.95
CA GLY A 186 -1.56 6.54 -26.87
C GLY A 186 -1.46 5.31 -25.97
N THR A 187 -2.55 4.91 -25.30
CA THR A 187 -2.59 3.67 -24.52
C THR A 187 -3.59 2.69 -25.14
N MET A 188 -3.25 1.41 -25.16
CA MET A 188 -4.12 0.31 -25.58
C MET A 188 -4.06 -0.80 -24.53
N LEU A 189 -5.15 -1.53 -24.36
CA LEU A 189 -5.18 -2.74 -23.55
C LEU A 189 -5.42 -3.95 -24.45
N VAL A 190 -4.74 -5.05 -24.17
CA VAL A 190 -4.92 -6.33 -24.86
C VAL A 190 -5.47 -7.34 -23.86
N ALA A 191 -6.74 -7.71 -23.99
CA ALA A 191 -7.33 -8.77 -23.19
C ALA A 191 -7.21 -10.10 -23.93
N ARG A 192 -6.57 -11.09 -23.31
CA ARG A 192 -6.34 -12.39 -23.93
C ARG A 192 -7.29 -13.43 -23.38
N ALA A 193 -7.99 -14.14 -24.26
CA ALA A 193 -8.74 -15.31 -23.87
C ALA A 193 -7.77 -16.43 -23.46
N VAL A 194 -7.94 -16.91 -22.23
CA VAL A 194 -7.14 -17.97 -21.63
C VAL A 194 -8.06 -18.98 -20.97
N ASP A 195 -7.54 -20.18 -20.76
CA ASP A 195 -8.22 -21.25 -20.03
C ASP A 195 -7.67 -21.32 -18.60
N ASP A 196 -8.43 -21.91 -17.68
CA ASP A 196 -8.12 -22.04 -16.24
C ASP A 196 -6.94 -22.98 -15.91
N GLY A 197 -6.17 -23.41 -16.91
CA GLY A 197 -5.12 -24.42 -16.78
C GLY A 197 -5.64 -25.87 -16.71
N HIS A 198 -6.95 -26.06 -16.60
CA HIS A 198 -7.64 -27.36 -16.61
C HIS A 198 -8.47 -27.57 -17.89
N GLY A 199 -8.38 -26.65 -18.85
CA GLY A 199 -9.04 -26.73 -20.16
C GLY A 199 -10.44 -26.11 -20.19
N ASN A 200 -10.87 -25.42 -19.12
CA ASN A 200 -12.11 -24.66 -19.15
C ASN A 200 -11.81 -23.19 -19.52
N PRO A 201 -12.54 -22.61 -20.50
CA PRO A 201 -12.40 -21.21 -20.84
C PRO A 201 -12.74 -20.31 -19.64
N LEU A 202 -11.84 -19.40 -19.29
CA LEU A 202 -12.13 -18.38 -18.28
C LEU A 202 -13.19 -17.40 -18.78
N ALA A 203 -14.01 -16.89 -17.85
CA ALA A 203 -14.95 -15.82 -18.15
C ALA A 203 -14.18 -14.57 -18.61
N GLU A 204 -14.80 -13.78 -19.51
CA GLU A 204 -14.15 -12.59 -20.09
C GLU A 204 -13.66 -11.59 -19.02
N ALA A 205 -14.36 -11.52 -17.88
CA ALA A 205 -14.00 -10.65 -16.78
C ALA A 205 -12.63 -11.01 -16.15
N ASP A 206 -12.24 -12.28 -16.23
CA ASP A 206 -11.03 -12.83 -15.63
C ASP A 206 -9.87 -12.95 -16.63
N TRP A 207 -10.07 -12.49 -17.86
CA TRP A 207 -9.01 -12.50 -18.86
C TRP A 207 -7.86 -11.57 -18.45
N PRO A 208 -6.60 -12.02 -18.53
CA PRO A 208 -5.45 -11.18 -18.29
C PRO A 208 -5.45 -10.03 -19.31
N VAL A 209 -5.20 -8.83 -18.79
CA VAL A 209 -5.16 -7.59 -19.56
C VAL A 209 -3.75 -7.04 -19.52
N GLU A 210 -3.12 -6.98 -20.69
CA GLU A 210 -1.81 -6.36 -20.86
C GLU A 210 -1.96 -4.90 -21.31
N VAL A 211 -1.11 -4.03 -20.78
CA VAL A 211 -1.06 -2.62 -21.17
C VAL A 211 0.01 -2.46 -22.24
N HIS A 212 -0.36 -1.79 -23.33
CA HIS A 212 0.53 -1.30 -24.36
C HIS A 212 0.46 0.21 -24.39
N SER A 213 1.59 0.88 -24.58
CA SER A 213 1.66 2.33 -24.55
C SER A 213 2.64 2.85 -25.58
N ARG A 214 2.21 3.83 -26.37
CA ARG A 214 3.04 4.51 -27.36
C ARG A 214 4.13 5.35 -26.71
N PHE A 215 3.88 5.89 -25.51
CA PHE A 215 4.75 6.88 -24.89
C PHE A 215 5.40 6.44 -23.57
N LEU A 216 4.90 5.35 -22.97
CA LEU A 216 5.36 4.85 -21.68
C LEU A 216 5.55 3.33 -21.77
N ALA A 217 6.50 2.90 -22.59
CA ALA A 217 6.86 1.50 -22.73
C ALA A 217 8.29 1.24 -22.25
N CYS A 218 8.51 0.07 -21.66
CA CYS A 218 9.85 -0.36 -21.31
C CYS A 218 10.60 -0.81 -22.57
N PRO A 219 11.76 -0.24 -22.91
CA PRO A 219 12.53 -0.66 -24.09
C PRO A 219 13.14 -2.06 -23.96
N ALA A 220 13.28 -2.59 -22.74
CA ALA A 220 13.88 -3.90 -22.50
C ALA A 220 12.87 -5.06 -22.57
N CYS A 221 11.72 -4.93 -21.89
CA CYS A 221 10.70 -5.98 -21.84
C CYS A 221 9.46 -5.68 -22.70
N GLY A 222 9.34 -4.49 -23.29
CA GLY A 222 8.22 -4.06 -24.12
C GLY A 222 6.91 -3.80 -23.37
N GLN A 223 6.92 -3.84 -22.03
CA GLN A 223 5.71 -3.65 -21.22
C GLN A 223 5.26 -2.19 -21.32
N GLY A 224 3.98 -1.98 -21.64
CA GLY A 224 3.37 -0.66 -21.59
C GLY A 224 2.91 -0.29 -20.19
N PHE A 225 2.94 1.00 -19.91
CA PHE A 225 2.47 1.60 -18.66
C PHE A 225 1.53 2.75 -18.98
N ARG A 226 0.65 3.05 -18.02
CA ARG A 226 -0.19 4.25 -18.05
C ARG A 226 0.47 5.38 -17.30
N PRO A 227 0.18 6.65 -17.64
CA PRO A 227 0.60 7.78 -16.82
C PRO A 227 0.10 7.62 -15.37
N LEU A 228 0.94 7.98 -14.41
CA LEU A 228 0.58 7.97 -12.99
C LEU A 228 -0.12 9.27 -12.61
N GLU A 229 -1.20 9.15 -11.84
CA GLU A 229 -1.91 10.28 -11.26
C GLU A 229 -1.34 10.68 -9.89
N PRO A 230 -1.47 11.95 -9.46
CA PRO A 230 -1.02 12.39 -8.13
C PRO A 230 -1.61 11.57 -6.96
N ARG A 231 -2.74 10.88 -7.15
CA ARG A 231 -3.38 10.03 -6.12
C ARG A 231 -2.63 8.72 -5.91
N GLU A 232 -1.92 8.23 -6.91
CA GLU A 232 -1.11 7.00 -6.85
C GLU A 232 0.19 7.22 -6.07
N PHE A 233 0.60 8.47 -5.93
CA PHE A 233 1.67 8.87 -5.02
C PHE A 233 1.17 9.14 -3.60
N SER A 234 -0.08 8.80 -3.26
CA SER A 234 -0.64 9.02 -1.92
C SER A 234 -0.66 7.73 -1.12
N PHE A 235 0.16 7.65 -0.07
CA PHE A 235 0.07 6.59 0.94
C PHE A 235 -1.20 6.69 1.82
N ASN A 236 -2.04 7.71 1.62
CA ASN A 236 -3.37 7.82 2.24
C ASN A 236 -4.49 7.25 1.37
N SER A 237 -4.22 6.91 0.11
CA SER A 237 -5.18 6.30 -0.80
C SER A 237 -4.80 4.84 -1.08
N PRO A 238 -5.76 3.91 -1.12
CA PRO A 238 -5.49 2.53 -1.53
C PRO A 238 -4.77 2.40 -2.89
N LEU A 239 -4.93 3.40 -3.77
CA LEU A 239 -4.25 3.46 -5.07
C LEU A 239 -2.73 3.66 -4.97
N GLY A 240 -2.24 4.24 -3.87
CA GLY A 240 -0.82 4.49 -3.62
C GLY A 240 -0.29 3.78 -2.39
N TRP A 241 -1.05 2.82 -1.85
CA TRP A 241 -0.59 2.02 -0.71
C TRP A 241 0.47 1.03 -1.13
N CYS A 242 1.49 0.91 -0.28
CA CYS A 242 2.27 -0.31 -0.26
C CYS A 242 1.36 -1.45 0.24
N GLU A 243 1.22 -2.53 -0.54
CA GLU A 243 0.36 -3.68 -0.22
C GLU A 243 0.79 -4.43 1.05
N VAL A 244 2.02 -4.23 1.50
CA VAL A 244 2.59 -4.92 2.66
C VAL A 244 2.25 -4.21 3.98
N CYS A 245 2.02 -2.88 3.96
CA CYS A 245 1.80 -2.08 5.17
C CYS A 245 0.59 -1.13 5.08
N ASP A 246 -0.22 -1.23 4.02
CA ASP A 246 -1.38 -0.37 3.77
C ASP A 246 -1.05 1.12 3.88
N GLY A 247 0.12 1.52 3.37
CA GLY A 247 0.59 2.91 3.40
C GLY A 247 0.95 3.46 4.79
N LEU A 248 1.08 2.60 5.81
CA LEU A 248 1.54 3.02 7.15
C LEU A 248 3.06 3.24 7.21
N GLY A 249 3.82 2.60 6.32
CA GLY A 249 5.29 2.63 6.32
C GLY A 249 5.93 1.84 7.47
N THR A 250 5.14 1.30 8.39
CA THR A 250 5.59 0.47 9.51
C THR A 250 4.74 -0.79 9.60
N ARG A 251 5.30 -1.83 10.25
CA ARG A 251 4.58 -3.03 10.62
C ARG A 251 4.90 -3.35 12.07
N THR A 252 3.89 -3.74 12.83
CA THR A 252 4.10 -4.27 14.17
C THR A 252 4.51 -5.72 14.03
N GLY A 253 5.77 -6.00 14.34
CA GLY A 253 6.30 -7.35 14.48
C GLY A 253 6.69 -7.62 15.92
N VAL A 254 7.17 -8.83 16.19
CA VAL A 254 7.80 -9.16 17.46
C VAL A 254 9.31 -9.19 17.23
N GLU A 255 10.04 -8.39 18.00
CA GLU A 255 11.50 -8.43 18.00
C GLU A 255 11.97 -9.70 18.70
N HIS A 256 12.89 -10.45 18.08
CA HIS A 256 13.37 -11.71 18.64
C HIS A 256 13.93 -11.53 20.05
N GLN A 257 14.64 -10.42 20.32
CA GLN A 257 15.17 -10.12 21.65
C GLN A 257 14.07 -9.94 22.71
N ALA A 258 12.90 -9.42 22.34
CA ALA A 258 11.78 -9.29 23.25
C ALA A 258 11.15 -10.65 23.62
N LEU A 259 11.43 -11.71 22.86
CA LEU A 259 11.02 -13.08 23.16
C LEU A 259 12.01 -13.83 24.05
N VAL A 260 13.25 -13.33 24.17
CA VAL A 260 14.30 -13.97 24.95
C VAL A 260 14.21 -13.48 26.39
N ARG A 261 13.95 -14.42 27.30
CA ARG A 261 13.95 -14.17 28.74
C ARG A 261 15.38 -14.02 29.26
N ASP A 262 16.23 -14.97 28.91
CA ASP A 262 17.65 -15.01 29.26
C ASP A 262 18.41 -15.82 28.21
N ALA A 263 19.34 -15.17 27.50
CA ALA A 263 20.10 -15.80 26.43
C ALA A 263 21.19 -16.76 26.92
N SER A 264 21.51 -16.74 28.22
CA SER A 264 22.48 -17.64 28.85
C SER A 264 21.87 -19.01 29.21
N LEU A 265 20.55 -19.12 29.19
CA LEU A 265 19.84 -20.38 29.42
C LEU A 265 19.69 -21.16 28.12
N SER A 266 19.59 -22.48 28.26
CA SER A 266 19.21 -23.37 27.18
C SER A 266 17.69 -23.35 26.92
N LEU A 267 17.27 -23.91 25.79
CA LEU A 267 15.84 -24.02 25.48
C LEU A 267 15.09 -24.83 26.54
N PHE A 268 15.69 -25.92 27.05
CA PHE A 268 15.10 -26.75 28.09
C PHE A 268 15.01 -26.06 29.46
N GLU A 269 15.81 -25.02 29.70
CA GLU A 269 15.79 -24.23 30.93
C GLU A 269 14.82 -23.04 30.88
N GLY A 270 14.18 -22.81 29.73
CA GLY A 270 13.22 -21.74 29.55
C GLY A 270 13.83 -20.40 29.13
N ALA A 271 14.77 -20.43 28.17
CA ALA A 271 15.39 -19.23 27.59
C ALA A 271 14.39 -18.27 26.89
N LEU A 272 13.21 -18.76 26.49
CA LEU A 272 12.20 -17.99 25.75
C LEU A 272 10.96 -17.73 26.62
N GLU A 273 10.50 -16.48 26.63
CA GLU A 273 9.42 -15.97 27.50
C GLU A 273 8.03 -16.49 27.09
N LEU A 274 7.74 -16.57 25.79
CA LEU A 274 6.41 -16.95 25.27
C LEU A 274 6.26 -18.45 25.00
N TRP A 275 7.22 -19.27 25.42
CA TRP A 275 7.15 -20.71 25.23
C TRP A 275 6.28 -21.40 26.30
N PRO A 276 5.59 -22.49 25.94
CA PRO A 276 4.75 -23.22 26.89
C PRO A 276 5.61 -23.82 28.01
N ASP A 277 5.01 -23.96 29.19
CA ASP A 277 5.70 -24.50 30.36
C ASP A 277 6.24 -25.90 30.07
N LEU A 278 7.57 -26.03 30.11
CA LEU A 278 8.30 -27.27 29.87
C LEU A 278 8.16 -28.29 31.01
N SER A 279 7.52 -27.91 32.13
CA SER A 279 7.09 -28.87 33.14
C SER A 279 5.98 -29.79 32.63
N GLN A 280 5.21 -29.35 31.62
CA GLN A 280 4.17 -30.17 31.01
C GLN A 280 4.80 -31.20 30.05
N PRO A 281 4.43 -32.49 30.17
CA PRO A 281 5.01 -33.54 29.34
C PRO A 281 4.89 -33.31 27.83
N LEU A 282 3.80 -32.68 27.38
CA LEU A 282 3.56 -32.42 25.96
C LEU A 282 4.48 -31.31 25.43
N SER A 283 4.61 -30.20 26.14
CA SER A 283 5.51 -29.10 25.76
C SER A 283 6.95 -29.59 25.62
N ARG A 284 7.39 -30.42 26.57
CA ARG A 284 8.72 -31.01 26.54
C ARG A 284 8.90 -31.97 25.35
N ALA A 285 7.96 -32.89 25.13
CA ALA A 285 8.01 -33.81 23.99
C ALA A 285 8.01 -33.09 22.64
N MET A 286 7.28 -31.97 22.54
CA MET A 286 7.28 -31.11 21.34
C MET A 286 8.65 -30.46 21.10
N LEU A 287 9.29 -29.93 22.17
CA LEU A 287 10.61 -29.34 22.06
C LEU A 287 11.69 -30.39 21.71
N GLU A 288 11.64 -31.57 22.34
CA GLU A 288 12.55 -32.67 22.03
C GLU A 288 12.40 -33.14 20.57
N ALA A 289 11.15 -33.24 20.08
CA ALA A 289 10.87 -33.58 18.69
C ALA A 289 11.41 -32.50 17.72
N LEU A 290 11.25 -31.21 18.06
CA LEU A 290 11.80 -30.09 17.29
C LEU A 290 13.33 -30.17 17.21
N CYS A 291 14.01 -30.32 18.36
CA CYS A 291 15.46 -30.44 18.44
C CYS A 291 15.97 -31.62 17.61
N THR A 292 15.32 -32.78 17.72
CA THR A 292 15.69 -34.00 16.97
C THR A 292 15.47 -33.84 15.46
N ALA A 293 14.36 -33.24 15.04
CA ALA A 293 14.02 -33.11 13.63
C ALA A 293 14.86 -32.05 12.89
N THR A 294 15.36 -31.06 13.62
CA THR A 294 16.11 -29.91 13.08
C THR A 294 17.60 -29.94 13.37
N GLY A 295 18.06 -30.80 14.29
CA GLY A 295 19.43 -30.82 14.79
C GLY A 295 19.75 -29.61 15.67
N LEU A 296 18.74 -28.96 16.23
CA LEU A 296 18.91 -27.82 17.12
C LEU A 296 19.31 -28.33 18.52
N PRO A 297 20.44 -27.88 19.09
CA PRO A 297 20.87 -28.29 20.42
C PRO A 297 20.03 -27.55 21.47
N GLY A 298 19.08 -28.27 22.09
CA GLY A 298 18.16 -27.67 23.07
C GLY A 298 18.76 -27.48 24.47
N ASP A 299 19.93 -28.08 24.73
CA ASP A 299 20.68 -28.09 25.99
C ASP A 299 21.84 -27.09 26.03
N VAL A 300 22.07 -26.36 24.93
CA VAL A 300 23.09 -25.32 24.81
C VAL A 300 22.47 -23.95 25.03
N PRO A 301 23.18 -23.00 25.68
CA PRO A 301 22.74 -21.61 25.81
C PRO A 301 22.31 -20.98 24.48
N LEU A 302 21.24 -20.19 24.51
CA LEU A 302 20.67 -19.58 23.30
C LEU A 302 21.68 -18.71 22.53
N ASN A 303 22.56 -18.01 23.24
CA ASN A 303 23.61 -17.16 22.67
C ASN A 303 24.75 -17.96 21.99
N GLU A 304 24.87 -19.26 22.24
CA GLU A 304 25.83 -20.15 21.61
C GLU A 304 25.26 -20.85 20.35
N LEU A 305 23.95 -20.70 20.09
CA LEU A 305 23.36 -21.18 18.84
C LEU A 305 23.91 -20.43 17.63
N SER A 306 24.23 -21.18 16.57
CA SER A 306 24.60 -20.61 15.28
C SER A 306 23.46 -19.81 14.65
N GLY A 307 23.79 -18.88 13.75
CA GLY A 307 22.77 -18.07 13.06
C GLY A 307 21.73 -18.90 12.29
N LEU A 308 22.11 -20.07 11.76
CA LEU A 308 21.18 -20.99 11.09
C LEU A 308 20.23 -21.67 12.08
N GLN A 309 20.71 -22.04 13.28
CA GLN A 309 19.88 -22.61 14.34
C GLN A 309 18.93 -21.56 14.93
N GLN A 310 19.39 -20.33 15.15
CA GLN A 310 18.53 -19.23 15.59
C GLN A 310 17.45 -18.94 14.54
N ARG A 311 17.80 -18.99 13.25
CA ARG A 311 16.82 -18.83 12.17
C ARG A 311 15.74 -19.91 12.20
N VAL A 312 16.13 -21.18 12.35
CA VAL A 312 15.15 -22.28 12.49
C VAL A 312 14.27 -22.11 13.73
N LEU A 313 14.82 -21.61 14.83
CA LEU A 313 14.08 -21.37 16.07
C LEU A 313 13.02 -20.27 15.91
N PHE A 314 13.35 -19.14 15.29
CA PHE A 314 12.47 -17.98 15.20
C PHE A 314 11.61 -17.93 13.93
N GLU A 315 12.11 -18.43 12.80
CA GLU A 315 11.40 -18.45 11.50
C GLU A 315 10.69 -19.79 11.24
N GLY A 316 11.01 -20.84 12.02
CA GLY A 316 10.43 -22.17 11.89
C GLY A 316 10.97 -22.98 10.71
N THR A 317 10.33 -24.13 10.43
CA THR A 317 10.73 -25.08 9.37
C THR A 317 9.81 -25.06 8.15
N GLY A 318 9.01 -24.00 7.97
CA GLY A 318 7.99 -23.92 6.92
C GLY A 318 6.90 -24.98 7.09
N GLU A 319 6.52 -25.67 6.01
CA GLU A 319 5.43 -26.67 5.99
C GLU A 319 5.86 -28.08 6.45
N ARG A 320 7.09 -28.24 6.97
CA ARG A 320 7.58 -29.56 7.41
C ARG A 320 6.84 -30.04 8.65
N TRP A 321 6.17 -31.17 8.55
CA TRP A 321 5.57 -31.85 9.69
C TRP A 321 6.63 -32.52 10.55
N ILE A 322 6.60 -32.23 11.87
CA ILE A 322 7.48 -32.84 12.86
C ILE A 322 6.64 -33.83 13.68
N PRO A 323 6.94 -35.14 13.63
CA PRO A 323 6.21 -36.13 14.41
C PRO A 323 6.57 -35.98 15.89
N VAL A 324 5.55 -35.76 16.72
CA VAL A 324 5.69 -35.74 18.18
C VAL A 324 5.25 -37.10 18.73
N PRO A 325 6.09 -37.80 19.53
CA PRO A 325 5.72 -39.07 20.13
C PRO A 325 4.42 -38.94 20.95
N ARG A 326 3.52 -39.92 20.84
CA ARG A 326 2.33 -39.97 21.70
C ARG A 326 2.77 -40.26 23.13
N LEU A 327 2.46 -39.34 24.04
CA LEU A 327 2.64 -39.54 25.46
C LEU A 327 1.71 -40.67 25.95
N THR A 328 2.27 -41.67 26.60
CA THR A 328 1.51 -42.73 27.25
C THR A 328 1.25 -42.36 28.70
N ALA A 329 0.18 -42.88 29.32
CA ALA A 329 -0.23 -42.52 30.68
C ALA A 329 0.86 -42.80 31.76
N SER A 330 1.88 -43.60 31.45
CA SER A 330 3.03 -43.88 32.32
C SER A 330 4.09 -42.77 32.34
N ASP A 331 4.11 -41.88 31.35
CA ASP A 331 5.19 -40.89 31.18
C ASP A 331 5.03 -39.66 32.10
N GLY A 332 3.88 -39.53 32.78
CA GLY A 332 3.60 -38.45 33.74
C GLY A 332 4.06 -38.71 35.18
N ALA A 333 4.60 -39.90 35.51
CA ALA A 333 4.85 -40.31 36.88
C ALA A 333 6.31 -40.20 37.36
N GLY A 334 7.27 -39.87 36.47
CA GLY A 334 8.70 -40.06 36.74
C GLY A 334 9.55 -38.83 37.10
N SER A 335 9.04 -37.60 36.99
CA SER A 335 9.86 -36.38 37.12
C SER A 335 9.33 -35.44 38.19
N ARG A 336 9.53 -35.78 39.47
CA ARG A 336 9.53 -34.77 40.55
C ARG A 336 10.91 -34.14 40.63
N LEU A 337 11.09 -33.00 39.96
CA LEU A 337 12.19 -32.08 40.28
C LEU A 337 11.93 -31.43 41.65
N PRO A 338 12.98 -31.10 42.43
CA PRO A 338 12.82 -30.42 43.70
C PRO A 338 12.20 -29.04 43.49
N ALA A 339 11.22 -28.69 44.32
CA ALA A 339 10.52 -27.42 44.29
C ALA A 339 11.51 -26.24 44.31
N LYS A 340 11.59 -25.48 43.22
CA LYS A 340 12.24 -24.16 43.23
C LYS A 340 11.32 -23.19 43.98
N THR A 341 11.91 -22.51 44.95
CA THR A 341 11.33 -21.40 45.73
C THR A 341 10.71 -20.36 44.78
N PRO A 342 9.49 -19.85 45.06
CA PRO A 342 8.90 -18.81 44.23
C PRO A 342 9.79 -17.56 44.25
N PRO A 343 9.95 -16.85 43.12
CA PRO A 343 10.57 -15.53 43.16
C PRO A 343 9.72 -14.63 44.06
N ALA A 344 10.40 -13.88 44.92
CA ALA A 344 9.77 -12.92 45.82
C ALA A 344 8.79 -12.03 45.05
N SER A 345 7.56 -11.96 45.55
CA SER A 345 6.55 -10.99 45.15
C SER A 345 7.18 -9.60 45.08
N LYS A 346 7.15 -8.98 43.89
CA LYS A 346 7.37 -7.53 43.78
C LYS A 346 6.36 -6.83 44.69
N PRO A 347 6.76 -5.80 45.45
CA PRO A 347 5.82 -5.05 46.25
C PRO A 347 4.84 -4.33 45.33
N GLU A 348 3.56 -4.36 45.71
CA GLU A 348 2.50 -3.52 45.17
C GLU A 348 2.95 -2.06 45.23
N ALA A 349 3.21 -1.46 44.06
CA ALA A 349 3.35 -0.02 43.95
C ALA A 349 1.94 0.58 43.95
N GLN A 350 1.54 1.06 45.12
CA GLN A 350 0.39 1.92 45.30
C GLN A 350 0.50 3.14 44.38
N ALA A 351 -0.60 3.44 43.70
CA ALA A 351 -0.80 4.69 43.01
C ALA A 351 -0.84 5.83 44.03
N GLU A 352 0.03 6.81 43.90
CA GLU A 352 -0.20 8.22 44.27
C GLU A 352 0.97 9.10 43.83
N GLY A 353 0.66 10.33 43.37
CA GLY A 353 1.60 11.44 43.44
C GLY A 353 2.31 11.84 42.15
N ALA A 354 1.72 12.82 41.46
CA ALA A 354 2.36 13.62 40.43
C ALA A 354 3.67 14.26 40.93
N HIS A 355 4.72 14.27 40.10
CA HIS A 355 5.68 15.37 40.09
C HIS A 355 6.32 15.54 38.70
N ALA A 356 6.19 16.77 38.22
CA ALA A 356 6.73 17.26 36.96
C ALA A 356 8.26 17.24 36.94
N LEU A 357 8.84 16.71 35.87
CA LEU A 357 10.24 16.90 35.51
C LEU A 357 10.30 17.93 34.37
N LYS A 358 10.77 19.13 34.71
CA LYS A 358 11.27 20.13 33.75
C LYS A 358 12.59 19.62 33.15
N PRO A 359 12.88 19.86 31.86
CA PRO A 359 14.25 19.87 31.38
C PRO A 359 14.79 21.31 31.38
N GLU A 360 15.79 21.56 32.21
CA GLU A 360 16.75 22.65 32.02
C GLU A 360 17.74 22.20 30.95
N ALA A 361 17.85 22.96 29.86
CA ALA A 361 18.94 22.84 28.90
C ALA A 361 19.60 24.20 28.75
N GLN A 362 20.90 24.18 29.05
CA GLN A 362 21.81 25.30 29.19
C GLN A 362 22.08 25.99 27.85
N ALA A 363 22.16 27.32 27.90
CA ALA A 363 22.64 28.15 26.82
C ALA A 363 24.17 28.20 26.85
N GLU A 364 24.83 27.61 25.85
CA GLU A 364 26.21 27.92 25.50
C GLU A 364 26.22 28.80 24.26
N GLY A 365 26.71 30.02 24.42
CA GLY A 365 26.95 30.97 23.33
C GLY A 365 28.18 30.56 22.52
N ALA A 366 27.98 30.37 21.21
CA ALA A 366 29.06 30.25 20.26
C ALA A 366 29.08 31.48 19.34
N HIS A 367 30.25 32.13 19.31
CA HIS A 367 30.64 33.23 18.46
C HIS A 367 30.27 33.02 16.98
N ALA A 368 29.56 33.99 16.39
CA ALA A 368 29.44 34.14 14.94
C ALA A 368 30.28 35.33 14.47
N SER A 369 31.39 35.01 13.83
CA SER A 369 32.24 35.88 13.02
C SER A 369 31.50 36.38 11.79
N LYS A 370 31.58 37.70 11.54
CA LYS A 370 31.22 38.36 10.28
C LYS A 370 31.98 37.75 9.10
N PRO A 371 31.40 37.84 7.89
CA PRO A 371 32.15 38.57 6.87
C PRO A 371 31.32 39.64 6.16
N GLU A 372 32.06 40.65 5.73
CA GLU A 372 31.68 41.78 4.90
C GLU A 372 31.28 41.32 3.49
N ALA A 373 30.30 41.99 2.89
CA ALA A 373 30.14 42.03 1.44
C ALA A 373 29.80 43.47 1.05
N GLN A 374 30.81 44.18 0.57
CA GLN A 374 30.71 45.45 -0.12
C GLN A 374 29.96 45.25 -1.44
N ALA A 375 28.97 46.10 -1.68
CA ALA A 375 28.38 46.27 -2.99
C ALA A 375 29.20 47.32 -3.76
N GLU A 376 29.93 46.88 -4.78
CA GLU A 376 30.41 47.73 -5.86
C GLU A 376 29.81 47.22 -7.17
N GLY A 377 29.14 48.12 -7.89
CA GLY A 377 28.67 47.89 -9.25
C GLY A 377 29.75 48.23 -10.27
N ASN A 378 29.73 47.54 -11.42
CA ASN A 378 29.79 48.09 -12.78
C ASN A 378 30.20 46.99 -13.78
N ARG A 379 29.26 46.57 -14.63
CA ARG A 379 29.25 46.79 -16.10
C ARG A 379 28.24 45.86 -16.77
#